data_AF-A0A521XX25-F1
#
_entry.id   AF-A0A521XX25-F1
#
_cell.length_a   1.000
_cell.length_b   1.000
_cell.length_c   1.000
_cell.angle_alpha   90.00
_cell.angle_beta   90.00
_cell.angle_gamma   90.00
#
_symmetry.space_group_name_H-M   'P 1'
#
loop_
_entity.id
_entity.type
_entity.pdbx_description
1 polymer ?
#
loop_
_entity_poly.entity_id
_entity_poly.type
_entity_poly.pdbx_seq_one_letter_code
_entity_poly.pdbx_strand_id
1 'polypeptide(L)'
;MPINTLLYAELMNLCPEIHVTRLQALMDVATGLQHSKRFTIFDIGRHLQSGAELKHRIKKVDRLFGNKHLYSELADVYEGLSQYVF
;
A
#
# COMPACT_ATOMS: atom_id res chain seq x y z
N MET A 1 -19.32 2.83 0.46
CA MET A 1 -18.08 2.29 1.05
C MET A 1 -16.92 2.72 0.15
N PRO A 2 -15.77 3.19 0.67
CA PRO A 2 -14.65 3.62 -0.18
C PRO A 2 -14.05 2.44 -0.95
N ILE A 3 -13.68 2.62 -2.22
CA ILE A 3 -13.11 1.57 -3.07
C ILE A 3 -11.85 0.91 -2.47
N ASN A 4 -11.01 1.71 -1.79
CA ASN A 4 -9.80 1.22 -1.14
C ASN A 4 -10.11 0.29 0.04
N THR A 5 -11.25 0.45 0.71
CA THR A 5 -11.67 -0.43 1.81
C THR A 5 -12.16 -1.78 1.28
N LEU A 6 -12.85 -1.78 0.14
CA LEU A 6 -13.28 -3.02 -0.53
C LEU A 6 -12.07 -3.80 -1.03
N LEU A 7 -11.14 -3.13 -1.73
CA LEU A 7 -9.92 -3.76 -2.23
C LEU A 7 -9.06 -4.34 -1.08
N TYR A 8 -8.94 -3.62 0.03
CA TYR A 8 -8.22 -4.13 1.20
C TYR A 8 -8.83 -5.42 1.75
N ALA A 9 -10.16 -5.45 1.92
CA ALA A 9 -10.86 -6.63 2.40
C ALA A 9 -10.71 -7.81 1.44
N GLU A 10 -10.77 -7.57 0.13
CA GLU A 10 -10.60 -8.62 -0.86
C GLU A 10 -9.17 -9.17 -0.88
N LEU A 11 -8.16 -8.30 -0.87
CA LEU A 11 -6.76 -8.73 -0.80
C LEU A 11 -6.44 -9.46 0.50
N MET A 12 -7.09 -9.14 1.62
CA MET A 12 -6.97 -9.93 2.85
C MET A 12 -7.51 -11.36 2.68
N ASN A 13 -8.58 -11.54 1.91
CA ASN A 13 -9.17 -12.85 1.65
C ASN A 13 -8.33 -13.66 0.65
N LEU A 14 -7.86 -13.00 -0.41
CA LEU A 14 -7.12 -13.64 -1.51
C LEU A 14 -5.65 -13.90 -1.18
N CYS A 15 -5.06 -13.12 -0.28
CA CYS A 15 -3.66 -13.25 0.12
C CYS A 15 -3.53 -13.52 1.63
N PRO A 16 -3.99 -14.67 2.17
CA PRO A 16 -4.04 -14.90 3.61
C PRO A 16 -2.66 -14.91 4.29
N GLU A 17 -1.61 -15.22 3.55
CA GLU A 17 -0.23 -15.25 4.05
C GLU A 17 0.40 -13.85 4.18
N ILE A 18 -0.20 -12.82 3.57
CA ILE A 18 0.35 -11.45 3.67
C ILE A 18 0.19 -10.92 5.09
N HIS A 19 1.28 -10.38 5.63
CA HIS A 19 1.20 -9.77 6.95
C HIS A 19 0.29 -8.53 6.94
N VAL A 20 -0.71 -8.49 7.82
CA VAL A 20 -1.76 -7.45 7.87
C VAL A 20 -1.19 -6.03 7.86
N THR A 21 -0.16 -5.76 8.67
CA THR A 21 0.46 -4.40 8.73
C THR A 21 1.14 -4.00 7.43
N ARG A 22 1.57 -4.97 6.62
CA ARG A 22 2.24 -4.75 5.34
C ARG A 22 1.23 -4.46 4.25
N LEU A 23 0.13 -5.22 4.20
CA LEU A 23 -1.00 -4.91 3.33
C LEU A 23 -1.57 -3.53 3.65
N GLN A 24 -1.71 -3.18 4.94
CA GLN A 24 -2.12 -1.83 5.33
C GLN A 24 -1.13 -0.77 4.84
N ALA A 25 0.17 -0.99 5.04
CA ALA A 25 1.19 -0.05 4.56
C ALA A 25 1.18 0.10 3.03
N LEU A 26 0.97 -1.00 2.29
CA LEU A 26 0.79 -1.01 0.84
C LEU A 26 -0.41 -0.16 0.43
N MET A 27 -1.58 -0.39 1.04
CA MET A 27 -2.80 0.35 0.73
C MET A 27 -2.70 1.84 1.07
N ASP A 28 -2.03 2.18 2.18
CA ASP A 28 -1.80 3.57 2.57
C ASP A 28 -0.92 4.29 1.53
N VAL A 29 0.18 3.64 1.13
CA VAL A 29 1.11 4.20 0.13
C VAL A 29 0.49 4.25 -1.26
N ALA A 30 -0.28 3.25 -1.67
CA ALA A 30 -1.04 3.27 -2.91
C ALA A 30 -2.07 4.41 -2.94
N THR A 31 -2.78 4.63 -1.83
CA THR A 31 -3.71 5.76 -1.69
C THR A 31 -2.95 7.10 -1.74
N GLY A 32 -1.81 7.22 -1.05
CA GLY A 32 -0.98 8.43 -1.13
C GLY A 32 -0.45 8.70 -2.54
N LEU A 33 -0.10 7.64 -3.27
CA LEU A 33 0.35 7.69 -4.65
C LEU A 33 -0.75 8.21 -5.59
N GLN A 34 -1.99 7.74 -5.44
CA GLN A 34 -3.15 8.21 -6.22
C GLN A 34 -3.36 9.72 -6.14
N HIS A 35 -3.02 10.33 -5.00
CA HIS A 35 -3.14 11.78 -4.78
C HIS A 35 -1.86 12.56 -5.10
N SER A 36 -0.74 11.87 -5.33
CA SER A 36 0.53 12.50 -5.65
C SER A 36 0.63 12.87 -7.12
N LYS A 37 1.39 13.92 -7.43
CA LYS A 37 1.63 14.35 -8.82
C LYS A 37 2.94 13.79 -9.37
N ARG A 38 3.82 13.30 -8.49
CA ARG A 38 5.14 12.80 -8.82
C ARG A 38 5.40 11.48 -8.13
N PHE A 39 6.00 10.55 -8.86
CA PHE A 39 6.43 9.26 -8.33
C PHE A 39 7.74 9.36 -7.53
N THR A 40 7.71 10.08 -6.40
CA THR A 40 8.87 10.20 -5.49
C THR A 40 8.47 9.90 -4.05
N ILE A 41 9.37 9.29 -3.26
CA ILE A 41 9.13 8.96 -1.84
C ILE A 41 8.64 10.18 -1.05
N PHE A 42 9.24 11.34 -1.31
CA PHE A 42 8.87 12.60 -0.67
C PHE A 42 7.47 13.06 -1.07
N ASP A 43 7.14 13.06 -2.36
CA ASP A 43 5.83 13.51 -2.84
C ASP A 43 4.70 12.59 -2.35
N ILE A 44 4.90 11.28 -2.41
CA ILE A 44 3.94 10.30 -1.89
C ILE A 44 3.78 10.47 -0.38
N GLY A 45 4.87 10.63 0.38
CA GLY A 45 4.83 10.83 1.82
C GLY A 45 4.10 12.10 2.27
N ARG A 46 4.10 13.15 1.45
CA ARG A 46 3.30 14.36 1.69
C ARG A 46 1.80 14.10 1.57
N HIS A 47 1.40 13.23 0.65
CA HIS A 47 0.00 12.93 0.34
C HIS A 47 -0.57 11.72 1.11
N LEU A 48 0.22 11.09 1.98
CA LEU A 48 -0.29 10.09 2.92
C LEU A 48 -1.30 10.73 3.90
N GLN A 49 -2.52 10.20 3.92
CA GLN A 49 -3.59 10.60 4.84
C GLN A 49 -3.34 10.00 6.24
N SER A 50 -2.46 10.63 7.01
CA SER A 50 -2.11 10.23 8.37
C SER A 50 -1.82 11.45 9.25
N GLY A 51 -2.25 11.40 10.51
CA GLY A 51 -1.94 12.40 11.53
C GLY A 51 -0.48 12.39 12.00
N ALA A 52 0.35 11.47 11.51
CA ALA A 52 1.78 11.45 11.81
C ALA A 52 2.52 12.63 11.15
N GLU A 53 3.61 13.07 11.79
CA GLU A 53 4.47 14.12 11.23
C GLU A 53 5.01 13.72 9.84
N LEU A 54 5.24 14.73 8.99
CA LEU A 54 5.69 14.52 7.61
C LEU A 54 6.93 13.61 7.51
N LYS A 55 7.90 13.76 8.42
CA LYS A 55 9.10 12.92 8.46
C LYS A 55 8.77 11.43 8.63
N HIS A 56 7.75 11.10 9.43
CA HIS A 56 7.33 9.72 9.67
C HIS A 56 6.54 9.16 8.49
N ARG A 57 5.75 10.00 7.81
CA ARG A 57 5.05 9.61 6.57
C ARG A 57 6.04 9.31 5.44
N ILE A 58 7.04 10.16 5.25
CA ILE A 58 8.13 9.91 4.28
C ILE A 58 8.87 8.61 4.62
N LYS A 59 9.24 8.41 5.89
CA LYS A 59 9.88 7.16 6.35
C LYS A 59 9.00 5.93 6.14
N LYS A 60 7.67 6.06 6.20
CA LYS A 60 6.74 4.94 5.93
C LYS A 60 6.80 4.53 4.46
N VAL A 61 6.77 5.49 3.55
CA VAL A 61 6.92 5.22 2.10
C VAL A 61 8.28 4.58 1.83
N ASP A 62 9.35 5.19 2.34
CA ASP A 62 10.72 4.71 2.18
C ASP A 62 10.89 3.26 2.65
N ARG A 63 10.41 2.94 3.86
CA ARG A 63 10.44 1.58 4.40
C ARG A 63 9.61 0.58 3.60
N LEU A 64 8.48 0.99 3.03
CA LEU A 64 7.68 0.11 2.19
C LEU A 64 8.45 -0.22 0.90
N PHE A 65 9.03 0.78 0.25
CA PHE A 65 9.87 0.59 -0.95
C PHE A 65 11.13 -0.26 -0.65
N GLY A 66 11.65 -0.22 0.58
CA GLY A 66 12.75 -1.08 1.04
C GLY A 66 12.32 -2.45 1.58
N ASN A 67 11.02 -2.79 1.61
CA ASN A 67 10.54 -3.99 2.27
C ASN A 67 10.74 -5.25 1.42
N LYS A 68 11.83 -5.99 1.68
CA LYS A 68 12.17 -7.24 0.99
C LYS A 68 11.06 -8.31 1.06
N HIS A 69 10.34 -8.37 2.17
CA HIS A 69 9.28 -9.35 2.33
C HIS A 69 8.05 -8.99 1.48
N LEU A 70 7.77 -7.69 1.26
CA LEU A 70 6.72 -7.28 0.33
C LEU A 70 7.06 -7.75 -1.09
N TYR A 71 8.33 -7.65 -1.50
CA TYR A 71 8.75 -8.11 -2.81
C TYR A 71 8.62 -9.62 -3.01
N SER A 72 8.78 -10.44 -1.96
CA SER A 72 8.55 -11.88 -2.06
C SER A 72 7.07 -12.26 -2.20
N GLU A 73 6.16 -11.42 -1.71
CA GLU A 73 4.69 -11.63 -1.75
C GLU A 73 4.03 -10.87 -2.92
N LEU A 74 4.81 -10.16 -3.74
CA LEU A 74 4.28 -9.29 -4.79
C LEU A 74 3.47 -10.07 -5.84
N ALA A 75 3.89 -11.31 -6.12
CA ALA A 75 3.18 -12.20 -7.04
C ALA A 75 1.76 -12.50 -6.54
N ASP A 76 1.62 -12.88 -5.26
CA ASP A 76 0.32 -13.17 -4.64
C ASP A 76 -0.59 -11.95 -4.66
N VAL A 77 -0.04 -10.76 -4.38
CA VAL A 77 -0.80 -9.49 -4.43
C VAL A 77 -1.32 -9.21 -5.83
N TYR A 78 -0.48 -9.36 -6.86
CA TYR A 78 -0.90 -9.14 -8.25
C TYR A 78 -1.88 -10.20 -8.75
N GLU A 79 -1.73 -11.46 -8.32
CA GLU A 79 -2.69 -12.51 -8.60
C GLU A 79 -4.05 -12.21 -7.96
N GLY A 80 -4.08 -11.84 -6.68
CA GLY A 80 -5.31 -11.43 -6.00
C GLY A 80 -5.96 -10.21 -6.67
N LEU A 81 -5.17 -9.22 -7.09
CA LEU A 81 -5.67 -8.09 -7.88
C LEU A 81 -6.29 -8.52 -9.21
N SER A 82 -5.69 -9.48 -9.91
CA SER A 82 -6.22 -9.97 -11.18
C SER A 82 -7.59 -10.64 -11.02
N GLN A 83 -7.79 -11.42 -9.95
CA GLN A 83 -9.06 -12.09 -9.64
C GLN A 83 -10.16 -11.11 -9.20
N TYR A 84 -9.78 -9.95 -8.67
CA TYR A 84 -10.73 -8.90 -8.31
C TYR A 84 -11.19 -8.05 -9.51
N VAL A 85 -10.32 -7.85 -10.50
CA VAL A 85 -10.59 -6.98 -11.66
C VAL A 85 -11.33 -7.71 -12.79
N PHE A 86 -11.12 -9.02 -12.94
CA PHE A 86 -11.67 -9.86 -14.01
C PHE A 86 -12.61 -10.92 -13.44
#